data_AF-A0A3B8NHH5-F1
#
_entry.id   AF-A0A3B8NHH5-F1
#
_cell.length_a   1.000
_cell.length_b   1.000
_cell.length_c   1.000
_cell.angle_alpha   90.00
_cell.angle_beta   90.00
_cell.angle_gamma   90.00
#
_symmetry.space_group_name_H-M   'P 1'
#
loop_
_entity.id
_entity.type
_entity.pdbx_description
1 polymer ?
#
loop_
_entity_poly.entity_id
_entity_poly.type
_entity_poly.pdbx_seq_one_letter_code
_entity_poly.pdbx_strand_id
1 'polypeptide(L)' 'MQLSEDQKKAIGEWIQAGADLNKIQQNLKEEFELKLTYLDTRFLLGDLGLEIIEEEEEEEE' A
#
# COMPACT_ATOMS: atom_id res chain seq x y z
N MET A 1 -1.42 -8.93 -10.13
CA MET A 1 -0.72 -10.04 -9.43
C MET A 1 -1.61 -10.50 -8.28
N GLN A 2 -1.57 -11.76 -7.86
CA GLN A 2 -2.28 -12.18 -6.65
C GLN A 2 -1.32 -12.19 -5.48
N LEU A 3 -1.61 -11.37 -4.47
CA LEU A 3 -0.95 -11.44 -3.18
C LEU A 3 -1.45 -12.63 -2.37
N SER A 4 -0.56 -13.21 -1.57
CA SER A 4 -0.96 -14.21 -0.57
C SER A 4 -1.78 -13.56 0.55
N GLU A 5 -2.56 -14.37 1.26
CA GLU A 5 -3.31 -13.94 2.45
C GLU A 5 -2.40 -13.22 3.47
N ASP A 6 -1.19 -13.74 3.67
CA ASP A 6 -0.20 -13.15 4.59
C ASP A 6 0.23 -11.74 4.15
N GLN A 7 0.45 -11.53 2.86
CA GLN A 7 0.82 -10.23 2.31
C GLN A 7 -0.32 -9.21 2.44
N LYS A 8 -1.56 -9.63 2.14
CA LYS A 8 -2.73 -8.76 2.31
C LYS A 8 -2.92 -8.35 3.75
N LYS A 9 -2.74 -9.30 4.68
CA LYS A 9 -2.83 -9.04 6.11
C LYS A 9 -1.77 -8.04 6.56
N ALA A 10 -0.51 -8.23 6.15
CA ALA A 10 0.58 -7.31 6.48
C ALA A 10 0.33 -5.89 5.95
N ILE A 11 -0.14 -5.75 4.70
CA ILE A 11 -0.51 -4.44 4.14
C ILE A 11 -1.63 -3.79 4.95
N GLY A 12 -2.67 -4.55 5.31
CA GLY A 12 -3.77 -4.05 6.15
C GLY A 12 -3.28 -3.59 7.53
N GLU A 13 -2.36 -4.32 8.16
CA GLU A 13 -1.73 -3.93 9.42
C GLU A 13 -0.93 -2.64 9.28
N TRP A 14 -0.19 -2.45 8.18
CA TRP A 14 0.55 -1.22 7.93
C TRP A 14 -0.37 -0.01 7.74
N ILE A 15 -1.46 -0.17 6.98
CA ILE A 15 -2.44 0.91 6.77
C ILE A 15 -3.12 1.28 8.10
N GLN A 16 -3.51 0.29 8.90
CA GLN A 16 -4.05 0.55 10.25
C GLN A 16 -3.04 1.24 11.17
N ALA A 17 -1.74 1.00 10.96
CA ALA A 17 -0.67 1.70 11.66
C ALA A 17 -0.38 3.10 11.11
N GLY A 18 -1.10 3.56 10.07
CA GLY A 18 -0.89 4.85 9.43
C GLY A 18 0.30 4.88 8.47
N ALA A 19 0.63 3.74 7.84
CA ALA A 19 1.69 3.68 6.85
C ALA A 19 1.24 4.26 5.51
N ASP A 20 2.05 5.18 4.98
CA ASP A 20 1.85 5.74 3.64
C ASP A 20 2.31 4.77 2.54
N LEU A 21 1.97 5.10 1.29
CA LEU A 21 2.27 4.31 0.11
C LEU A 21 3.76 3.96 -0.01
N ASN A 22 4.63 4.92 0.27
CA ASN A 22 6.09 4.74 0.22
C ASN A 22 6.55 3.71 1.28
N LYS A 23 5.96 3.75 2.47
CA LYS A 23 6.29 2.83 3.56
C LYS A 23 5.82 1.40 3.23
N ILE A 24 4.62 1.27 2.69
CA ILE A 24 4.08 -0.01 2.20
C ILE A 24 4.97 -0.56 1.08
N GLN A 25 5.39 0.28 0.13
CA GLN A 25 6.28 -0.12 -0.96
C GLN A 25 7.64 -0.61 -0.45
N GLN A 26 8.24 0.09 0.52
CA GLN A 26 9.49 -0.34 1.15
C GLN A 26 9.33 -1.68 1.87
N ASN A 27 8.28 -1.83 2.69
CA ASN A 27 8.02 -3.07 3.41
C ASN A 27 7.75 -4.23 2.45
N LEU A 28 7.03 -4.02 1.34
CA LEU A 28 6.82 -5.05 0.31
C LEU A 28 8.14 -5.53 -0.29
N LYS A 29 9.09 -4.63 -0.49
CA LYS A 29 10.42 -4.96 -0.99
C LYS A 29 11.30 -5.63 0.05
N GLU A 30 11.24 -5.22 1.32
CA GLU A 30 12.11 -5.74 2.38
C GLU A 30 11.60 -7.07 2.96
N GLU A 31 10.30 -7.17 3.25
CA GLU A 31 9.67 -8.34 3.86
C GLU A 31 9.32 -9.43 2.83
N PHE A 32 8.88 -9.02 1.64
CA PHE A 32 8.37 -9.94 0.63
C PHE A 32 9.22 -10.00 -0.65
N GLU A 33 10.33 -9.25 -0.72
CA GLU A 33 11.17 -9.11 -1.91
C GLU A 33 10.41 -8.65 -3.17
N LEU A 34 9.24 -8.04 -2.97
CA LEU A 34 8.37 -7.54 -4.03
C LEU A 34 8.81 -6.13 -4.44
N LYS A 35 9.59 -6.05 -5.52
CA LYS A 35 9.88 -4.77 -6.17
C LYS A 35 8.71 -4.31 -7.03
N LEU A 36 7.79 -3.58 -6.41
CA LEU A 36 6.70 -2.90 -7.09
C LEU A 36 7.05 -1.42 -7.33
N THR A 37 6.57 -0.86 -8.44
CA THR A 37 6.66 0.60 -8.63
C THR A 37 5.61 1.31 -7.77
N TYR A 38 5.71 2.64 -7.68
CA TYR A 38 4.73 3.45 -6.97
C TYR A 38 3.31 3.23 -7.53
N LEU A 39 3.20 3.24 -8.86
CA LEU A 39 1.96 3.02 -9.59
C LEU A 39 1.40 1.61 -9.32
N ASP A 40 2.25 0.58 -9.35
CA ASP A 40 1.85 -0.80 -9.07
C ASP A 40 1.35 -0.95 -7.63
N THR A 41 1.99 -0.28 -6.67
CA THR A 41 1.60 -0.32 -5.26
C THR A 41 0.24 0.37 -5.08
N ARG A 42 0.00 1.50 -5.76
CA ARG A 42 -1.29 2.21 -5.75
C ARG A 42 -2.40 1.35 -6.35
N PHE A 43 -2.16 0.71 -7.49
CA PHE A 43 -3.12 -0.23 -8.09
C PHE A 43 -3.40 -1.44 -7.19
N LEU A 44 -2.36 -1.98 -6.56
CA LEU A 44 -2.48 -3.11 -5.65
C LEU A 44 -3.30 -2.79 -4.41
N LEU A 45 -3.16 -1.59 -3.86
CA LEU A 45 -4.02 -1.12 -2.76
C LEU A 45 -5.47 -0.94 -3.21
N GLY A 46 -5.69 -0.37 -4.39
CA GLY A 46 -7.01 -0.26 -5.01
C GLY A 46 -7.67 -1.63 -5.24
N ASP A 47 -6.92 -2.62 -5.74
CA ASP A 47 -7.38 -3.99 -5.92
C ASP A 47 -7.75 -4.67 -4.59
N LEU A 48 -7.11 -4.28 -3.49
CA LEU A 48 -7.44 -4.74 -2.14
C LEU A 48 -8.59 -3.96 -1.48
N GLY A 49 -9.07 -2.89 -2.12
CA GLY A 49 -10.05 -1.97 -1.55
C GLY A 49 -9.51 -1.24 -0.32
N LEU A 50 -8.19 -1.07 -0.24
CA LEU A 50 -7.51 -0.41 0.86
C LEU A 50 -7.15 1.01 0.42
N GLU A 51 -7.79 1.99 1.03
CA GLU A 51 -7.43 3.40 0.86
C GLU A 51 -6.42 3.76 1.95
N ILE A 52 -5.24 4.21 1.52
CA ILE A 52 -4.36 4.95 2.43
C ILE A 52 -5.12 6.23 2.72
N ILE A 53 -5.15 6.64 3.98
CA ILE A 53 -5.58 7.98 4.35
C ILE A 53 -4.47 8.92 3.84
N GLU A 54 -4.43 9.14 2.53
CA GLU A 54 -3.86 10.35 1.98
C GLU A 54 -4.80 11.42 2.56
N GLU A 55 -4.32 12.21 3.52
CA GLU A 55 -4.90 13.52 3.74
C GLU A 55 -4.81 14.18 2.35
N GLU A 56 -5.92 14.08 1.60
CA GLU A 56 -6.13 14.87 0.41
C GLU A 56 -6.03 16.30 0.93
N GLU A 57 -4.86 16.93 0.78
CA GLU A 57 -4.82 18.37 0.63
C GLU A 57 -5.72 18.62 -0.58
N GLU A 58 -6.97 18.97 -0.30
CA GLU A 58 -7.89 19.55 -1.25
C GLU A 58 -7.10 20.65 -1.97
N GLU A 59 -6.70 20.39 -3.22
CA GLU A 59 -6.42 21.48 -4.15
C GLU A 59 -7.76 22.21 -4.32
N GLU A 60 -8.03 23.15 -3.42
CA GLU A 60 -9.07 24.17 -3.62
C GLU A 60 -8.72 24.93 -4.92
N GLU A 61 -9.51 24.72 -5.97
CA GLU A 61 -9.53 25.55 -7.18
C GLU A 61 -9.95 27.01 -6.89
#